data_AF-A0A1V0AAY6-F1
#
_entry.id   AF-A0A1V0AAY6-F1
#
_cell.length_a   1.000
_cell.length_b   1.000
_cell.length_c   1.000
_cell.angle_alpha   90.00
_cell.angle_beta   90.00
_cell.angle_gamma   90.00
#
_symmetry.space_group_name_H-M   'P 1'
#
loop_
_entity.id
_entity.type
_entity.pdbx_description
1 polymer ?
#
loop_
_entity_poly.entity_id
_entity_poly.type
_entity_poly.pdbx_seq_one_letter_code
_entity_poly.pdbx_strand_id
1 'polypeptide(L)'
;MLSRDELRDHLIQSRIAGDVATPRENNLDHYSSLANGDPYYALGLTFDQPWSYRDILALMAKSAGVVPDAGHRWGQDTIDPDLTIDAIDAMAERIAAVLSRPEPRILFATGHPTGLLAVHLPLAAFCAARGARLLSPAEGWTYAGSGFGRPRRIRYLQDIAMLDDRGALVHTHDAAPMRHMLGELNGDLPDLVIADHGWAGAAGEAGVPTVAFADSNDPGLFVGEAEGKLDVVVPLDDNVLPRYYAPLTERLVTGVSQAL
;
A
#
# COMPACT_ATOMS: atom_id res chain seq x y z
N MET A 1 -12.69 -16.66 11.33
CA MET A 1 -12.99 -15.77 10.18
C MET A 1 -14.38 -15.21 10.33
N LEU A 2 -14.50 -13.88 10.32
CA LEU A 2 -15.77 -13.16 10.26
C LEU A 2 -16.48 -13.42 8.93
N SER A 3 -17.81 -13.36 8.93
CA SER A 3 -18.58 -13.19 7.69
C SER A 3 -18.27 -11.83 7.04
N ARG A 4 -18.69 -11.65 5.79
CA ARG A 4 -18.51 -10.37 5.08
C ARG A 4 -19.15 -9.21 5.84
N ASP A 5 -20.39 -9.38 6.31
CA ASP A 5 -21.12 -8.34 7.04
C ASP A 5 -20.45 -8.01 8.39
N GLU A 6 -19.99 -9.02 9.13
CA GLU A 6 -19.26 -8.81 10.37
C GLU A 6 -17.90 -8.13 10.15
N LEU A 7 -17.19 -8.47 9.05
CA LEU A 7 -15.95 -7.79 8.68
C LEU A 7 -16.24 -6.33 8.30
N ARG A 8 -17.28 -6.07 7.51
CA ARG A 8 -17.72 -4.72 7.13
C ARG A 8 -18.00 -3.87 8.37
N ASP A 9 -18.76 -4.40 9.32
CA ASP A 9 -19.05 -3.73 10.59
C ASP A 9 -17.78 -3.46 11.40
N HIS A 10 -16.84 -4.42 11.44
CA HIS A 10 -15.56 -4.25 12.10
C HIS A 10 -14.72 -3.13 11.45
N LEU A 11 -14.64 -3.08 10.11
CA LEU A 11 -13.90 -2.04 9.40
C LEU A 11 -14.44 -0.64 9.73
N ILE A 12 -15.77 -0.49 9.77
CA ILE A 12 -16.43 0.76 10.15
C ILE A 12 -16.15 1.12 11.62
N GLN A 13 -16.36 0.19 12.55
CA GLN A 13 -16.20 0.45 13.99
C GLN A 13 -14.75 0.80 14.37
N SER A 14 -13.79 0.19 13.68
CA SER A 14 -12.36 0.43 13.88
C SER A 14 -11.82 1.62 13.09
N ARG A 15 -12.63 2.20 12.20
CA ARG A 15 -12.28 3.29 11.27
C ARG A 15 -11.20 2.93 10.25
N ILE A 16 -10.98 1.64 10.00
CA ILE A 16 -10.16 1.19 8.86
C ILE A 16 -10.85 1.60 7.55
N ALA A 17 -12.18 1.54 7.54
CA ALA A 17 -13.03 2.11 6.51
C ALA A 17 -14.28 2.74 7.17
N GLY A 18 -15.21 3.26 6.37
CA GLY A 18 -16.30 4.12 6.83
C GLY A 18 -15.79 5.55 7.05
N ASP A 19 -16.20 6.17 8.15
CA ASP A 19 -15.72 7.50 8.56
C ASP A 19 -14.27 7.38 9.12
N VAL A 20 -13.30 7.47 8.21
CA VAL A 20 -11.85 7.34 8.49
C VAL A 20 -11.31 8.57 9.22
N ALA A 21 -10.10 8.54 9.78
CA ALA A 21 -9.56 9.69 10.52
C ALA A 21 -9.08 10.82 9.58
N THR A 22 -8.62 10.46 8.40
CA THR A 22 -8.12 11.37 7.37
C THR A 22 -9.21 12.38 6.96
N PRO A 23 -8.96 13.70 7.13
CA PRO A 23 -9.98 14.71 6.87
C PRO A 23 -10.10 15.04 5.38
N ARG A 24 -11.29 15.48 4.98
CA ARG A 24 -11.63 15.82 3.60
C ARG A 24 -10.67 16.83 3.00
N GLU A 25 -10.34 17.89 3.74
CA GLU A 25 -9.41 18.91 3.27
C GLU A 25 -8.02 18.36 2.96
N ASN A 26 -7.55 17.36 3.72
CA ASN A 26 -6.26 16.72 3.47
C ASN A 26 -6.31 15.89 2.17
N ASN A 27 -7.37 15.10 1.96
CA ASN A 27 -7.60 14.39 0.71
C ASN A 27 -7.58 15.35 -0.49
N LEU A 28 -8.36 16.43 -0.43
CA LEU A 28 -8.46 17.37 -1.55
C LEU A 28 -7.14 18.10 -1.83
N ASP A 29 -6.38 18.46 -0.78
CA ASP A 29 -5.05 19.06 -0.92
C ASP A 29 -4.07 18.09 -1.61
N HIS A 30 -4.09 16.82 -1.25
CA HIS A 30 -3.23 15.80 -1.86
C HIS A 30 -3.63 15.53 -3.32
N TYR A 31 -4.93 15.46 -3.62
CA TYR A 31 -5.43 15.29 -5.00
C TYR A 31 -5.04 16.47 -5.88
N SER A 32 -5.15 17.69 -5.35
CA SER A 32 -4.74 18.90 -6.04
C SER A 32 -3.23 18.92 -6.27
N SER A 33 -2.44 18.55 -5.26
CA SER A 33 -0.99 18.50 -5.36
C SER A 33 -0.52 17.49 -6.41
N LEU A 34 -1.12 16.30 -6.44
CA LEU A 34 -0.86 15.29 -7.47
C LEU A 34 -1.23 15.80 -8.86
N ALA A 35 -2.41 16.41 -9.03
CA ALA A 35 -2.85 16.99 -10.30
C ALA A 35 -1.92 18.10 -10.82
N ASN A 36 -1.25 18.81 -9.91
CA ASN A 36 -0.25 19.83 -10.25
C ASN A 36 1.16 19.26 -10.46
N GLY A 37 1.32 17.93 -10.43
CA GLY A 37 2.56 17.24 -10.73
C GLY A 37 3.56 17.18 -9.57
N ASP A 38 3.10 17.30 -8.32
CA ASP A 38 3.97 17.12 -7.16
C ASP A 38 4.42 15.63 -7.06
N PRO A 39 5.73 15.34 -7.21
CA PRO A 39 6.22 13.96 -7.20
C PRO A 39 6.08 13.28 -5.83
N TYR A 40 5.88 14.03 -4.75
CA TYR A 40 5.67 13.46 -3.41
C TYR A 40 4.41 12.60 -3.36
N TYR A 41 3.31 13.07 -3.98
CA TYR A 41 2.02 12.36 -4.01
C TYR A 41 1.91 11.37 -5.17
N ALA A 42 2.87 11.38 -6.10
CA ALA A 42 2.99 10.34 -7.12
C ALA A 42 3.60 9.04 -6.58
N LEU A 43 4.16 9.07 -5.36
CA LEU A 43 4.66 7.90 -4.65
C LEU A 43 5.65 7.07 -5.48
N GLY A 44 6.47 7.77 -6.27
CA GLY A 44 7.50 7.16 -7.09
C GLY A 44 7.09 6.73 -8.49
N LEU A 45 5.81 6.89 -8.86
CA LEU A 45 5.28 6.62 -10.19
C LEU A 45 5.46 7.81 -11.13
N THR A 46 5.54 7.52 -12.42
CA THR A 46 5.18 8.46 -13.48
C THR A 46 3.77 8.14 -13.98
N PHE A 47 3.11 9.02 -14.74
CA PHE A 47 1.79 8.74 -15.30
C PHE A 47 1.79 8.92 -16.82
N ASP A 48 1.08 8.03 -17.50
CA ASP A 48 1.02 7.98 -18.97
C ASP A 48 0.17 9.12 -19.55
N GLN A 49 -0.74 9.67 -18.74
CA GLN A 49 -1.59 10.79 -19.12
C GLN A 49 -1.72 11.82 -17.98
N PRO A 50 -2.05 13.09 -18.30
CA PRO A 50 -2.37 14.07 -17.27
C PRO A 50 -3.66 13.68 -16.53
N TRP A 51 -3.61 13.77 -15.20
CA TRP A 51 -4.78 13.58 -14.34
C TRP A 51 -5.19 14.92 -13.75
N SER A 52 -6.35 15.44 -14.14
CA SER A 52 -6.87 16.64 -13.51
C SER A 52 -7.36 16.34 -12.08
N TYR A 53 -7.42 17.36 -11.23
CA TYR A 53 -8.00 17.23 -9.89
C TYR A 53 -9.39 16.56 -9.90
N ARG A 54 -10.22 16.89 -10.91
CA ARG A 54 -11.56 16.31 -11.05
C ARG A 54 -11.51 14.82 -11.38
N ASP A 55 -10.57 14.41 -12.23
CA ASP A 55 -10.40 13.01 -12.61
C ASP A 55 -9.87 12.20 -11.43
N ILE A 56 -8.94 12.75 -10.65
CA ILE A 56 -8.44 12.13 -9.42
C ILE A 56 -9.57 11.98 -8.40
N LEU A 57 -10.36 13.04 -8.13
CA LEU A 57 -11.48 12.93 -7.20
C LEU A 57 -12.51 11.86 -7.66
N ALA A 58 -12.82 11.83 -8.95
CA ALA A 58 -13.73 10.83 -9.50
C ALA A 58 -13.16 9.41 -9.40
N LEU A 59 -11.86 9.23 -9.62
CA LEU A 59 -11.16 7.97 -9.44
C LEU A 59 -11.19 7.53 -7.97
N MET A 60 -10.84 8.41 -7.04
CA MET A 60 -10.83 8.10 -5.61
C MET A 60 -12.24 7.75 -5.11
N ALA A 61 -13.27 8.43 -5.60
CA ALA A 61 -14.66 8.09 -5.26
C ALA A 61 -15.06 6.70 -5.78
N LYS A 62 -14.52 6.28 -6.94
CA LYS A 62 -14.75 4.95 -7.52
C LYS A 62 -13.95 3.86 -6.81
N SER A 63 -12.67 4.10 -6.55
CA SER A 63 -11.72 3.07 -6.08
C SER A 63 -11.68 2.96 -4.56
N ALA A 64 -11.74 4.08 -3.84
CA ALA A 64 -11.69 4.12 -2.37
C ALA A 64 -13.05 4.43 -1.74
N GLY A 65 -14.01 5.00 -2.49
CA GLY A 65 -15.32 5.33 -1.94
C GLY A 65 -15.36 6.64 -1.14
N VAL A 66 -14.45 7.57 -1.44
CA VAL A 66 -14.50 8.94 -0.87
C VAL A 66 -15.73 9.69 -1.38
N VAL A 67 -16.10 10.77 -0.69
CA VAL A 67 -17.26 11.58 -1.07
C VAL A 67 -17.05 12.20 -2.47
N PRO A 68 -17.92 11.93 -3.47
CA PRO A 68 -17.72 12.40 -4.84
C PRO A 68 -18.06 13.89 -5.03
N ASP A 69 -18.78 14.50 -4.08
CA ASP A 69 -19.17 15.90 -4.16
C ASP A 69 -17.96 16.84 -3.97
N ALA A 70 -17.63 17.59 -5.02
CA ALA A 70 -16.59 18.62 -4.98
C ALA A 70 -16.98 19.86 -4.13
N GLY A 71 -18.26 19.98 -3.76
CA GLY A 71 -18.77 20.96 -2.80
C GLY A 71 -18.47 20.58 -1.34
N HIS A 72 -18.28 19.30 -1.04
CA HIS A 72 -17.84 18.81 0.27
C HIS A 72 -16.35 19.08 0.44
N ARG A 73 -16.01 20.15 1.17
CA ARG A 73 -14.63 20.68 1.24
C ARG A 73 -13.93 20.51 2.58
N TRP A 74 -14.67 20.17 3.64
CA TRP A 74 -14.15 20.14 5.01
C TRP A 74 -14.84 19.07 5.84
N GLY A 75 -14.14 18.53 6.84
CA GLY A 75 -14.68 17.57 7.80
C GLY A 75 -14.25 16.14 7.51
N GLN A 76 -15.11 15.18 7.81
CA GLN A 76 -14.78 13.78 7.60
C GLN A 76 -14.95 13.37 6.12
N ASP A 77 -14.07 12.50 5.65
CA ASP A 77 -14.24 11.77 4.38
C ASP A 77 -14.45 10.28 4.67
N THR A 78 -14.67 9.51 3.62
CA THR A 78 -15.01 8.08 3.74
C THR A 78 -14.06 7.18 2.95
N ILE A 79 -13.86 5.96 3.46
CA ILE A 79 -13.45 4.82 2.63
C ILE A 79 -14.62 3.84 2.61
N ASP A 80 -15.03 3.35 1.45
CA ASP A 80 -16.13 2.39 1.38
C ASP A 80 -15.65 0.99 1.84
N PRO A 81 -16.22 0.45 2.94
CA PRO A 81 -15.78 -0.83 3.49
C PRO A 81 -16.05 -2.00 2.54
N ASP A 82 -17.04 -1.93 1.65
CA ASP A 82 -17.30 -2.99 0.67
C ASP A 82 -16.23 -2.99 -0.42
N LEU A 83 -15.77 -1.81 -0.87
CA LEU A 83 -14.64 -1.70 -1.80
C LEU A 83 -13.34 -2.20 -1.16
N THR A 84 -13.10 -1.91 0.13
CA THR A 84 -11.97 -2.48 0.88
C THR A 84 -12.00 -4.01 0.86
N ILE A 85 -13.16 -4.63 1.17
CA ILE A 85 -13.29 -6.10 1.20
C ILE A 85 -13.11 -6.70 -0.21
N ASP A 86 -13.70 -6.09 -1.23
CA ASP A 86 -13.56 -6.56 -2.61
C ASP A 86 -12.10 -6.51 -3.09
N ALA A 87 -11.38 -5.43 -2.75
CA ALA A 87 -9.97 -5.30 -3.07
C ALA A 87 -9.10 -6.30 -2.27
N ILE A 88 -9.45 -6.62 -1.02
CA ILE A 88 -8.76 -7.68 -0.25
C ILE A 88 -8.93 -9.03 -0.93
N ASP A 89 -10.14 -9.35 -1.40
CA ASP A 89 -10.42 -10.60 -2.09
C ASP A 89 -9.64 -10.69 -3.43
N ALA A 90 -9.60 -9.58 -4.20
CA ALA A 90 -8.79 -9.51 -5.42
C ALA A 90 -7.29 -9.62 -5.15
N MET A 91 -6.78 -8.97 -4.09
CA MET A 91 -5.38 -9.10 -3.66
C MET A 91 -5.07 -10.55 -3.27
N ALA A 92 -6.02 -11.23 -2.60
CA ALA A 92 -5.87 -12.62 -2.20
C ALA A 92 -5.70 -13.54 -3.42
N GLU A 93 -6.53 -13.36 -4.45
CA GLU A 93 -6.40 -14.08 -5.72
C GLU A 93 -5.05 -13.84 -6.39
N ARG A 94 -4.58 -12.59 -6.39
CA ARG A 94 -3.30 -12.23 -7.00
C ARG A 94 -2.11 -12.88 -6.29
N ILE A 95 -2.12 -12.88 -4.96
CA ILE A 95 -1.10 -13.55 -4.14
C ILE A 95 -1.17 -15.07 -4.36
N ALA A 96 -2.36 -15.67 -4.38
CA ALA A 96 -2.53 -17.10 -4.63
C ALA A 96 -1.97 -17.53 -6.00
N ALA A 97 -2.23 -16.72 -7.04
CA ALA A 97 -1.68 -16.98 -8.37
C ALA A 97 -0.14 -17.01 -8.36
N VAL A 98 0.51 -16.13 -7.60
CA VAL A 98 1.97 -16.13 -7.44
C VAL A 98 2.45 -17.33 -6.62
N LEU A 99 1.79 -17.62 -5.50
CA LEU A 99 2.10 -18.76 -4.62
C LEU A 99 1.86 -20.13 -5.26
N SER A 100 1.08 -20.21 -6.35
CA SER A 100 0.90 -21.44 -7.13
C SER A 100 2.15 -21.85 -7.94
N ARG A 101 3.12 -20.93 -8.08
CA ARG A 101 4.38 -21.16 -8.79
C ARG A 101 5.41 -21.82 -7.86
N PRO A 102 6.42 -22.54 -8.39
CA PRO A 102 7.51 -23.06 -7.58
C PRO A 102 8.38 -21.93 -7.01
N GLU A 103 8.59 -21.94 -5.69
CA GLU A 103 9.50 -21.05 -4.95
C GLU A 103 9.44 -19.56 -5.37
N PRO A 104 8.26 -18.93 -5.39
CA PRO A 104 8.12 -17.55 -5.86
C PRO A 104 8.88 -16.60 -4.95
N ARG A 105 9.52 -15.60 -5.55
CA ARG A 105 10.31 -14.60 -4.84
C ARG A 105 9.43 -13.41 -4.51
N ILE A 106 9.17 -13.18 -3.23
CA ILE A 106 8.27 -12.12 -2.77
C ILE A 106 9.06 -11.11 -1.93
N LEU A 107 8.75 -9.83 -2.12
CA LEU A 107 9.34 -8.74 -1.36
C LEU A 107 8.24 -7.96 -0.65
N PHE A 108 8.46 -7.71 0.65
CA PHE A 108 7.55 -6.92 1.48
C PHE A 108 8.23 -5.64 1.93
N ALA A 109 7.49 -4.54 1.89
CA ALA A 109 7.97 -3.26 2.39
C ALA A 109 6.81 -2.40 2.92
N THR A 110 7.06 -1.56 3.92
CA THR A 110 6.06 -0.61 4.39
C THR A 110 6.65 0.76 4.66
N GLY A 111 5.95 1.78 4.17
CA GLY A 111 6.13 3.18 4.46
C GLY A 111 5.49 3.60 5.78
N HIS A 112 4.50 2.84 6.29
CA HIS A 112 3.74 3.19 7.50
C HIS A 112 3.90 2.14 8.63
N PRO A 113 5.10 2.02 9.24
CA PRO A 113 5.46 0.91 10.13
C PRO A 113 4.64 0.81 11.42
N THR A 114 4.01 1.89 11.86
CA THR A 114 3.15 1.87 13.06
C THR A 114 1.87 1.09 12.82
N GLY A 115 1.29 1.16 11.62
CA GLY A 115 -0.03 0.58 11.29
C GLY A 115 0.10 -0.69 10.47
N LEU A 116 0.47 -0.55 9.20
CA LEU A 116 0.46 -1.63 8.20
C LEU A 116 1.45 -2.77 8.47
N LEU A 117 2.46 -2.55 9.32
CA LEU A 117 3.35 -3.64 9.75
C LEU A 117 2.58 -4.81 10.39
N ALA A 118 1.46 -4.53 11.08
CA ALA A 118 0.60 -5.57 11.66
C ALA A 118 -0.18 -6.40 10.61
N VAL A 119 -0.31 -5.90 9.38
CA VAL A 119 -0.85 -6.63 8.23
C VAL A 119 0.27 -7.42 7.55
N HIS A 120 1.40 -6.76 7.29
CA HIS A 120 2.51 -7.34 6.52
C HIS A 120 3.18 -8.52 7.22
N LEU A 121 3.43 -8.46 8.53
CA LEU A 121 4.11 -9.54 9.28
C LEU A 121 3.41 -10.92 9.16
N PRO A 122 2.12 -11.05 9.53
CA PRO A 122 1.42 -12.34 9.41
C PRO A 122 1.25 -12.78 7.94
N LEU A 123 1.09 -11.85 7.00
CA LEU A 123 1.00 -12.19 5.58
C LEU A 123 2.33 -12.73 5.02
N ALA A 124 3.45 -12.11 5.37
CA ALA A 124 4.78 -12.59 4.99
C ALA A 124 5.06 -13.97 5.58
N ALA A 125 4.77 -14.17 6.87
CA ALA A 125 4.91 -15.47 7.52
C ALA A 125 4.05 -16.56 6.83
N PHE A 126 2.83 -16.21 6.41
CA PHE A 126 1.96 -17.10 5.64
C PHE A 126 2.57 -17.45 4.26
N CYS A 127 3.03 -16.45 3.50
CA CYS A 127 3.66 -16.67 2.20
C CYS A 127 4.90 -17.57 2.31
N ALA A 128 5.77 -17.33 3.30
CA ALA A 128 6.94 -18.18 3.56
C ALA A 128 6.54 -19.63 3.89
N ALA A 129 5.50 -19.82 4.72
CA ALA A 129 4.97 -21.15 5.04
C ALA A 129 4.38 -21.88 3.82
N ARG A 130 3.99 -21.14 2.77
CA ARG A 130 3.53 -21.67 1.47
C ARG A 130 4.67 -21.85 0.46
N GLY A 131 5.93 -21.69 0.87
CA GLY A 131 7.10 -21.96 0.04
C GLY A 131 7.62 -20.76 -0.74
N ALA A 132 7.13 -19.55 -0.49
CA ALA A 132 7.72 -18.34 -1.06
C ALA A 132 9.11 -18.07 -0.46
N ARG A 133 10.04 -17.64 -1.31
CA ARG A 133 11.33 -17.08 -0.88
C ARG A 133 11.14 -15.59 -0.63
N LEU A 134 11.21 -15.17 0.63
CA LEU A 134 11.18 -13.75 1.00
C LEU A 134 12.54 -13.11 0.75
N LEU A 135 12.54 -11.95 0.10
CA LEU A 135 13.75 -11.22 -0.26
C LEU A 135 14.02 -10.08 0.73
N SER A 136 15.31 -9.89 1.06
CA SER A 136 15.77 -8.79 1.92
C SER A 136 16.94 -8.01 1.29
N PRO A 137 16.81 -7.48 0.06
CA PRO A 137 17.89 -6.72 -0.58
C PRO A 137 18.16 -5.41 0.16
N ALA A 138 19.36 -4.87 -0.02
CA ALA A 138 19.83 -3.60 0.50
C ALA A 138 19.68 -3.40 2.02
N GLU A 139 19.62 -4.47 2.82
CA GLU A 139 19.60 -4.33 4.28
C GLU A 139 20.82 -3.53 4.76
N GLY A 140 20.55 -2.47 5.53
CA GLY A 140 21.58 -1.57 6.03
C GLY A 140 22.01 -0.47 5.07
N TRP A 141 21.51 -0.44 3.84
CA TRP A 141 21.76 0.66 2.91
C TRP A 141 21.26 1.98 3.49
N THR A 142 22.06 3.03 3.35
CA THR A 142 21.73 4.37 3.88
C THR A 142 21.70 5.41 2.79
N TYR A 143 20.81 6.37 2.93
CA TYR A 143 20.69 7.48 2.00
C TYR A 143 20.18 8.72 2.73
N ALA A 144 20.51 9.89 2.20
CA ALA A 144 19.81 11.12 2.54
C ALA A 144 18.65 11.27 1.55
N GLY A 145 17.42 11.29 2.06
CA GLY A 145 16.23 11.49 1.21
C GLY A 145 16.20 12.86 0.53
N SER A 146 15.12 13.15 -0.19
CA SER A 146 14.95 14.44 -0.86
C SER A 146 14.88 15.60 0.16
N GLY A 147 16.01 16.26 0.41
CA GLY A 147 16.16 17.41 1.30
C GLY A 147 17.50 17.42 2.07
N PHE A 148 17.74 18.43 2.91
CA PHE A 148 18.86 18.47 3.87
C PHE A 148 18.62 17.55 5.09
N GLY A 149 17.92 16.43 4.86
CA GLY A 149 17.46 15.52 5.87
C GLY A 149 18.57 14.65 6.46
N ARG A 150 18.26 14.00 7.57
CA ARG A 150 19.17 13.03 8.19
C ARG A 150 19.25 11.76 7.34
N PRO A 151 20.40 11.06 7.32
CA PRO A 151 20.50 9.77 6.68
C PRO A 151 19.49 8.79 7.28
N ARG A 152 18.67 8.18 6.43
CA ARG A 152 17.79 7.06 6.76
C ARG A 152 18.41 5.78 6.27
N ARG A 153 18.01 4.65 6.86
CA ARG A 153 18.56 3.34 6.54
C ARG A 153 17.46 2.32 6.33
N ILE A 154 17.64 1.43 5.35
CA ILE A 154 16.76 0.28 5.18
C ILE A 154 17.01 -0.70 6.32
N ARG A 155 15.94 -1.06 7.02
CA ARG A 155 15.93 -2.03 8.11
C ARG A 155 14.79 -3.01 7.93
N TYR A 156 15.05 -4.27 8.24
CA TYR A 156 14.03 -5.30 8.27
C TYR A 156 13.59 -5.58 9.71
N LEU A 157 12.28 -5.73 9.91
CA LEU A 157 11.74 -6.45 11.05
C LEU A 157 11.14 -7.75 10.51
N GLN A 158 11.73 -8.88 10.89
CA GLN A 158 11.54 -10.13 10.17
C GLN A 158 11.82 -9.91 8.68
N ASP A 159 10.85 -10.11 7.80
CA ASP A 159 11.02 -10.04 6.35
C ASP A 159 10.47 -8.74 5.73
N ILE A 160 10.09 -7.74 6.55
CA ILE A 160 9.44 -6.52 6.08
C ILE A 160 10.44 -5.35 6.06
N ALA A 161 10.70 -4.80 4.87
CA ALA A 161 11.56 -3.64 4.71
C ALA A 161 10.89 -2.35 5.18
N MET A 162 11.62 -1.53 5.93
CA MET A 162 11.19 -0.23 6.45
C MET A 162 12.37 0.75 6.47
N LEU A 163 12.12 2.01 6.83
CA LEU A 163 13.19 2.96 7.14
C LEU A 163 13.40 3.13 8.64
N ASP A 164 14.66 3.14 9.06
CA ASP A 164 15.09 3.58 10.39
C ASP A 164 15.79 4.95 10.36
N ASP A 165 15.46 5.80 11.34
CA ASP A 165 16.21 6.98 11.73
C ASP A 165 16.67 6.81 13.18
N ARG A 166 17.96 6.55 13.38
CA ARG A 166 18.60 6.36 14.71
C ARG A 166 17.91 5.32 15.59
N GLY A 167 17.43 4.23 14.98
CA GLY A 167 16.77 3.13 15.68
C GLY A 167 15.26 3.32 15.90
N ALA A 168 14.68 4.44 15.47
CA ALA A 168 13.23 4.56 15.34
C ALA A 168 12.80 4.19 13.92
N LEU A 169 11.76 3.36 13.79
CA LEU A 169 11.09 3.12 12.50
C LEU A 169 10.26 4.36 12.14
N VAL A 170 10.35 4.84 10.91
CA VAL A 170 9.75 6.12 10.50
C VAL A 170 8.78 5.98 9.34
N HIS A 171 7.74 6.81 9.37
CA HIS A 171 6.82 7.01 8.26
C HIS A 171 7.55 7.57 7.02
N THR A 172 7.24 7.07 5.83
CA THR A 172 7.87 7.54 4.58
C THR A 172 7.02 7.32 3.33
N HIS A 173 7.00 8.34 2.48
CA HIS A 173 6.45 8.28 1.11
C HIS A 173 7.55 8.10 0.06
N ASP A 174 8.81 8.03 0.48
CA ASP A 174 9.97 8.02 -0.39
C ASP A 174 10.12 6.70 -1.16
N ALA A 175 10.34 6.82 -2.46
CA ALA A 175 10.48 5.73 -3.40
C ALA A 175 11.94 5.30 -3.64
N ALA A 176 12.91 6.11 -3.23
CA ALA A 176 14.34 5.82 -3.43
C ALA A 176 14.80 4.48 -2.82
N PRO A 177 14.34 4.07 -1.62
CA PRO A 177 14.72 2.77 -1.05
C PRO A 177 14.33 1.57 -1.91
N MET A 178 13.09 1.53 -2.42
CA MET A 178 12.65 0.43 -3.30
C MET A 178 13.44 0.43 -4.62
N ARG A 179 13.66 1.60 -5.22
CA ARG A 179 14.47 1.70 -6.45
C ARG A 179 15.87 1.13 -6.25
N HIS A 180 16.48 1.40 -5.10
CA HIS A 180 17.80 0.86 -4.77
C HIS A 180 17.74 -0.66 -4.57
N MET A 181 16.76 -1.15 -3.80
CA MET A 181 16.53 -2.59 -3.60
C MET A 181 16.37 -3.35 -4.91
N LEU A 182 15.55 -2.84 -5.84
CA LEU A 182 15.37 -3.46 -7.15
C LEU A 182 16.63 -3.35 -8.03
N GLY A 183 17.38 -2.26 -7.91
CA GLY A 183 18.67 -2.08 -8.57
C GLY A 183 19.70 -3.14 -8.18
N GLU A 184 19.78 -3.50 -6.89
CA GLU A 184 20.67 -4.57 -6.41
C GLU A 184 20.32 -5.96 -6.97
N LEU A 185 19.05 -6.18 -7.31
CA LEU A 185 18.61 -7.43 -7.93
C LEU A 185 19.04 -7.55 -9.40
N ASN A 186 19.61 -6.49 -10.01
CA ASN A 186 20.25 -6.52 -11.34
C ASN A 186 19.41 -7.19 -12.46
N GLY A 187 18.09 -6.96 -12.46
CA GLY A 187 17.17 -7.52 -13.45
C GLY A 187 16.48 -8.83 -13.02
N ASP A 188 16.94 -9.47 -11.94
CA ASP A 188 16.26 -10.61 -11.32
C ASP A 188 15.14 -10.11 -10.40
N LEU A 189 14.13 -9.46 -10.98
CA LEU A 189 13.01 -8.85 -10.26
C LEU A 189 12.23 -9.88 -9.40
N PRO A 190 11.59 -9.45 -8.30
CA PRO A 190 10.67 -10.28 -7.54
C PRO A 190 9.48 -10.74 -8.41
N ASP A 191 8.89 -11.88 -8.07
CA ASP A 191 7.65 -12.35 -8.68
C ASP A 191 6.43 -11.56 -8.18
N LEU A 192 6.54 -10.95 -7.00
CA LEU A 192 5.54 -10.06 -6.42
C LEU A 192 6.18 -9.11 -5.40
N VAL A 193 5.73 -7.86 -5.40
CA VAL A 193 5.93 -6.91 -4.30
C VAL A 193 4.60 -6.68 -3.60
N ILE A 194 4.61 -6.78 -2.26
CA ILE A 194 3.47 -6.44 -1.41
C ILE A 194 3.91 -5.27 -0.54
N ALA A 195 3.37 -4.07 -0.81
CA ALA A 195 3.89 -2.86 -0.18
C ALA A 195 2.84 -1.75 -0.03
N ASP A 196 3.29 -0.56 0.35
CA ASP A 196 2.49 0.66 0.43
C ASP A 196 3.36 1.89 0.13
N HIS A 197 2.74 3.06 -0.07
CA HIS A 197 3.41 4.34 -0.34
C HIS A 197 4.43 4.29 -1.49
N GLY A 198 5.55 5.01 -1.34
CA GLY A 198 6.66 5.06 -2.29
C GLY A 198 7.31 3.72 -2.58
N TRP A 199 7.17 2.75 -1.67
CA TRP A 199 7.67 1.40 -1.89
C TRP A 199 6.86 0.67 -2.96
N ALA A 200 5.53 0.73 -2.87
CA ALA A 200 4.65 0.15 -3.87
C ALA A 200 4.78 0.87 -5.21
N GLY A 201 4.76 2.20 -5.22
CA GLY A 201 4.81 2.95 -6.46
C GLY A 201 6.13 2.79 -7.22
N ALA A 202 7.29 2.74 -6.53
CA ALA A 202 8.55 2.41 -7.21
C ALA A 202 8.63 0.97 -7.75
N ALA A 203 7.98 0.00 -7.10
CA ALA A 203 7.93 -1.36 -7.60
C ALA A 203 7.06 -1.47 -8.87
N GLY A 204 5.88 -0.86 -8.84
CA GLY A 204 5.01 -0.77 -10.02
C GLY A 204 5.67 0.00 -11.17
N GLU A 205 6.35 1.11 -10.90
CA GLU A 205 7.11 1.87 -11.90
C GLU A 205 8.22 1.04 -12.57
N ALA A 206 8.84 0.13 -11.82
CA ALA A 206 9.86 -0.77 -12.34
C ALA A 206 9.27 -1.97 -13.13
N GLY A 207 7.94 -2.06 -13.27
CA GLY A 207 7.25 -3.14 -13.95
C GLY A 207 7.18 -4.44 -13.15
N VAL A 208 7.39 -4.38 -11.84
CA VAL A 208 7.24 -5.56 -10.96
C VAL A 208 5.75 -5.75 -10.66
N PRO A 209 5.19 -6.97 -10.77
CA PRO A 209 3.86 -7.27 -10.24
C PRO A 209 3.74 -6.79 -8.79
N THR A 210 2.78 -5.91 -8.53
CA THR A 210 2.69 -5.19 -7.26
C THR A 210 1.25 -5.12 -6.79
N VAL A 211 1.01 -5.53 -5.55
CA VAL A 211 -0.24 -5.29 -4.82
C VAL A 211 0.05 -4.36 -3.65
N ALA A 212 -0.87 -3.46 -3.34
CA ALA A 212 -0.62 -2.42 -2.34
C ALA A 212 -1.79 -2.12 -1.41
N PHE A 213 -1.46 -1.54 -0.26
CA PHE A 213 -2.41 -0.86 0.63
C PHE A 213 -2.21 0.64 0.50
N ALA A 214 -3.28 1.43 0.52
CA ALA A 214 -3.22 2.88 0.41
C ALA A 214 -4.37 3.56 1.16
N ASP A 215 -4.07 4.67 1.85
CA ASP A 215 -5.10 5.55 2.42
C ASP A 215 -5.74 6.43 1.33
N SER A 216 -6.92 6.94 1.65
CA SER A 216 -7.70 7.90 0.86
C SER A 216 -6.94 9.18 0.50
N ASN A 217 -5.86 9.53 1.20
CA ASN A 217 -4.99 10.67 0.87
C ASN A 217 -3.74 10.28 0.05
N ASP A 218 -3.61 9.02 -0.38
CA ASP A 218 -2.50 8.54 -1.23
C ASP A 218 -2.97 8.24 -2.67
N PRO A 219 -3.44 9.25 -3.42
CA PRO A 219 -4.06 9.05 -4.74
C PRO A 219 -3.11 8.43 -5.78
N GLY A 220 -1.80 8.57 -5.60
CA GLY A 220 -0.80 8.13 -6.58
C GLY A 220 -0.88 6.63 -6.88
N LEU A 221 -1.12 5.79 -5.86
CA LEU A 221 -1.21 4.35 -6.06
C LEU A 221 -2.48 3.95 -6.80
N PHE A 222 -3.62 4.60 -6.53
CA PHE A 222 -4.87 4.38 -7.25
C PHE A 222 -4.78 4.81 -8.71
N VAL A 223 -4.08 5.93 -8.99
CA VAL A 223 -3.77 6.31 -10.37
C VAL A 223 -2.88 5.26 -11.03
N GLY A 224 -1.87 4.76 -10.33
CA GLY A 224 -1.00 3.68 -10.80
C GLY A 224 -1.77 2.38 -11.12
N GLU A 225 -2.76 2.01 -10.30
CA GLU A 225 -3.68 0.89 -10.58
C GLU A 225 -4.54 1.17 -11.82
N ALA A 226 -5.10 2.38 -11.94
CA ALA A 226 -5.91 2.76 -13.09
C ALA A 226 -5.14 2.74 -14.42
N GLU A 227 -3.82 2.98 -14.38
CA GLU A 227 -2.91 2.88 -15.51
C GLU A 227 -2.27 1.48 -15.67
N GLY A 228 -2.61 0.52 -14.81
CA GLY A 228 -2.12 -0.86 -14.88
C GLY A 228 -0.67 -1.06 -14.44
N LYS A 229 -0.10 -0.11 -13.69
CA LYS A 229 1.23 -0.22 -13.07
C LYS A 229 1.19 -1.02 -11.76
N LEU A 230 0.04 -1.05 -11.10
CA LEU A 230 -0.23 -1.89 -9.94
C LEU A 230 -1.37 -2.86 -10.26
N ASP A 231 -1.29 -4.07 -9.73
CA ASP A 231 -2.28 -5.12 -9.97
C ASP A 231 -3.55 -4.90 -9.13
N VAL A 232 -3.39 -4.55 -7.85
CA VAL A 232 -4.48 -4.29 -6.90
C VAL A 232 -4.04 -3.26 -5.86
N VAL A 233 -4.89 -2.28 -5.55
CA VAL A 233 -4.74 -1.36 -4.42
C VAL A 233 -5.93 -1.49 -3.47
N VAL A 234 -5.66 -1.85 -2.22
CA VAL A 234 -6.67 -1.98 -1.16
C VAL A 234 -6.81 -0.63 -0.44
N PRO A 235 -7.98 0.04 -0.54
CA PRO A 235 -8.23 1.28 0.18
C PRO A 235 -8.48 0.99 1.66
N LEU A 236 -7.73 1.64 2.56
CA LEU A 236 -7.93 1.58 4.01
C LEU A 236 -7.26 2.77 4.71
N ASP A 237 -7.76 3.20 5.87
CA ASP A 237 -7.02 4.08 6.79
C ASP A 237 -5.87 3.26 7.37
N ASP A 238 -4.64 3.69 7.11
CA ASP A 238 -3.42 2.94 7.37
C ASP A 238 -2.81 3.23 8.75
N ASN A 239 -3.45 4.09 9.54
CA ASN A 239 -2.96 4.57 10.82
C ASN A 239 -3.97 4.42 11.98
N VAL A 240 -4.83 3.40 11.91
CA VAL A 240 -5.61 2.98 13.08
C VAL A 240 -4.78 2.14 14.06
N LEU A 241 -5.36 1.79 15.21
CA LEU A 241 -4.67 0.94 16.19
C LEU A 241 -4.33 -0.42 15.55
N PRO A 242 -3.07 -0.88 15.61
CA PRO A 242 -2.62 -2.01 14.77
C PRO A 242 -3.36 -3.32 15.02
N ARG A 243 -3.82 -3.55 16.26
CA ARG A 243 -4.63 -4.72 16.62
C ARG A 243 -5.96 -4.81 15.85
N TYR A 244 -6.46 -3.69 15.33
CA TYR A 244 -7.71 -3.68 14.57
C TYR A 244 -7.56 -4.28 13.18
N TYR A 245 -6.35 -4.39 12.62
CA TYR A 245 -6.19 -5.04 11.32
C TYR A 245 -6.32 -6.57 11.37
N ALA A 246 -6.34 -7.19 12.55
CA ALA A 246 -6.32 -8.66 12.66
C ALA A 246 -7.45 -9.37 11.87
N PRO A 247 -8.73 -8.92 11.91
CA PRO A 247 -9.78 -9.55 11.10
C PRO A 247 -9.61 -9.34 9.59
N LEU A 248 -9.10 -8.17 9.17
CA LEU A 248 -8.78 -7.88 7.77
C LEU A 248 -7.67 -8.81 7.27
N THR A 249 -6.59 -8.96 8.04
CA THR A 249 -5.50 -9.86 7.74
C THR A 249 -5.97 -11.32 7.70
N GLU A 250 -6.82 -11.74 8.64
CA GLU A 250 -7.39 -13.10 8.64
C GLU A 250 -8.20 -13.35 7.36
N ARG A 251 -9.00 -12.37 6.91
CA ARG A 251 -9.72 -12.45 5.64
C ARG A 251 -8.78 -12.64 4.47
N LEU A 252 -7.75 -11.80 4.35
CA LEU A 252 -6.76 -11.86 3.27
C LEU A 252 -6.08 -13.24 3.22
N VAL A 253 -5.50 -13.69 4.33
CA VAL A 253 -4.78 -14.99 4.39
C VAL A 253 -5.71 -16.18 4.12
N THR A 254 -6.96 -16.11 4.58
CA THR A 254 -7.96 -17.15 4.30
C THR A 254 -8.35 -17.15 2.82
N GLY A 255 -8.55 -15.99 2.22
CA GLY A 255 -8.81 -15.84 0.78
C GLY A 255 -7.69 -16.43 -0.05
N VAL A 256 -6.42 -16.14 0.29
CA VAL A 256 -5.27 -16.72 -0.43
C VAL A 256 -5.28 -18.24 -0.32
N SER A 257 -5.58 -18.77 0.87
CA SER A 257 -5.67 -20.22 1.08
C SER A 257 -6.81 -20.89 0.30
N GLN A 258 -7.91 -20.18 0.02
CA GLN A 258 -9.06 -20.68 -0.74
C GLN A 258 -8.83 -20.63 -2.26
N ALA A 259 -8.01 -19.67 -2.72
CA ALA A 259 -7.68 -19.50 -4.13
C ALA A 259 -6.47 -20.34 -4.60
N LEU A 260 -5.72 -20.96 -3.67
CA LEU A 260 -4.65 -21.93 -3.93
C LEU A 260 -5.19 -23.33 -4.21
#